data_AF-A0A227J4D8-F1
#
_entry.id   AF-A0A227J4D8-F1
#
_cell.length_a   1.000
_cell.length_b   1.000
_cell.length_c   1.000
_cell.angle_alpha   90.00
_cell.angle_beta   90.00
_cell.angle_gamma   90.00
#
_symmetry.space_group_name_H-M   'P 1'
#
loop_
_entity.id
_entity.type
_entity.pdbx_description
1 polymer ?
#
loop_
_entity_poly.entity_id
_entity_poly.type
_entity_poly.pdbx_seq_one_letter_code
_entity_poly.pdbx_strand_id
1 'polypeptide(L)'
;GFAYVIVGLSLFLLGLEMALFPLGETMAVQLTAPEFVREFKVSIGQALEWVDYYWVYTFAFFIGFSTTIAEPSLIAVAIKANQVSGGSISVNGLRVAVALGVAIGIALGS
;
A
#
# COMPACT_ATOMS: atom_id res chain seq x y z
N GLY A 1 31.77 12.83 -0.83
CA GLY A 1 30.57 12.37 -0.11
C GLY A 1 29.31 12.74 -0.87
N PHE A 2 28.93 14.02 -0.84
CA PHE A 2 27.67 14.52 -1.39
C PHE A 2 27.44 14.18 -2.88
N ALA A 3 28.47 14.32 -3.73
CA ALA A 3 28.35 13.95 -5.15
C ALA A 3 27.99 12.47 -5.37
N TYR A 4 28.58 11.55 -4.59
CA TYR A 4 28.23 10.12 -4.66
C TYR A 4 26.82 9.83 -4.18
N VAL A 5 26.31 10.60 -3.19
CA VAL A 5 24.91 10.50 -2.74
C VAL A 5 23.94 10.95 -3.84
N ILE A 6 24.22 12.07 -4.52
CA ILE A 6 23.39 12.52 -5.65
C ILE A 6 23.36 11.46 -6.73
N VAL A 7 24.53 10.97 -7.16
CA VAL A 7 24.61 9.92 -8.19
C VAL A 7 23.86 8.66 -7.76
N GLY A 8 24.03 8.21 -6.52
CA GLY A 8 23.33 7.05 -5.99
C GLY A 8 21.81 7.23 -5.95
N LEU A 9 21.33 8.39 -5.47
CA LEU A 9 19.90 8.71 -5.43
C LEU A 9 19.32 8.80 -6.84
N SER A 10 20.02 9.43 -7.79
CA SER A 10 19.60 9.52 -9.19
C SER A 10 19.49 8.14 -9.83
N LEU A 11 20.48 7.26 -9.65
CA LEU A 11 20.43 5.89 -10.17
C LEU A 11 19.32 5.06 -9.53
N PHE A 12 19.08 5.24 -8.22
CA PHE A 12 17.99 4.59 -7.52
C PHE A 12 16.61 5.02 -8.05
N LEU A 13 16.38 6.32 -8.21
CA LEU A 13 15.13 6.86 -8.77
C LEU A 13 14.90 6.38 -10.20
N LEU A 14 15.93 6.42 -11.05
CA LEU A 14 15.86 5.92 -12.42
C LEU A 14 15.49 4.42 -12.46
N GLY A 15 16.07 3.62 -11.57
CA GLY A 15 15.73 2.20 -11.44
C GLY A 15 14.28 1.96 -11.02
N LEU A 16 13.76 2.75 -10.08
CA LEU A 16 12.35 2.68 -9.66
C LEU A 16 11.40 3.05 -10.81
N GLU A 17 11.70 4.11 -11.54
CA GLU A 17 10.90 4.61 -12.65
C GLU A 17 10.84 3.61 -13.82
N MET A 18 11.93 2.88 -14.08
CA MET A 18 11.94 1.87 -15.14
C MET A 18 11.28 0.55 -14.74
N ALA A 19 11.24 0.21 -13.44
CA ALA A 19 10.82 -1.12 -13.00
C ALA A 19 9.53 -1.12 -12.16
N LEU A 20 9.53 -0.41 -11.03
CA LEU A 20 8.46 -0.50 -10.03
C LEU A 20 7.24 0.34 -10.39
N PHE A 21 7.45 1.55 -10.94
CA PHE A 21 6.33 2.43 -11.32
C PHE A 21 5.49 1.89 -12.49
N PRO A 22 6.09 1.41 -13.61
CA PRO A 22 5.32 0.86 -14.73
C PRO A 22 4.56 -0.41 -14.32
N LEU A 23 5.13 -1.20 -13.42
CA LEU A 23 4.46 -2.37 -12.86
C LEU A 23 3.23 -1.97 -12.03
N GLY A 24 3.36 -0.95 -11.18
CA GLY A 24 2.24 -0.43 -10.39
C GLY A 24 1.14 0.17 -11.27
N GLU A 25 1.51 0.94 -12.29
CA GLU A 25 0.56 1.56 -13.23
C GLU A 25 -0.21 0.51 -14.03
N THR A 26 0.48 -0.50 -14.58
CA THR A 26 -0.18 -1.58 -15.32
C THR A 26 -1.14 -2.39 -14.45
N MET A 27 -0.77 -2.67 -13.19
CA MET A 27 -1.68 -3.33 -12.23
C MET A 27 -2.93 -2.47 -11.94
N ALA A 28 -2.75 -1.17 -11.72
CA ALA A 28 -3.87 -0.26 -11.46
C ALA A 28 -4.81 -0.16 -12.68
N VAL A 29 -4.27 -0.07 -13.90
CA VAL A 29 -5.05 -0.03 -15.13
C VAL A 29 -5.81 -1.34 -15.34
N GLN A 30 -5.20 -2.49 -15.11
CA GLN A 30 -5.86 -3.79 -15.25
C GLN A 30 -7.02 -3.95 -14.27
N LEU A 31 -6.84 -3.54 -13.01
CA LEU A 31 -7.87 -3.66 -11.98
C LEU A 31 -9.03 -2.67 -12.14
N THR A 32 -8.78 -1.52 -12.76
CA THR A 32 -9.80 -0.50 -13.06
C THR A 32 -10.38 -0.63 -14.46
N ALA A 33 -9.88 -1.56 -15.28
CA ALA A 33 -10.37 -1.76 -16.63
C ALA A 33 -11.86 -2.13 -16.61
N PRO A 34 -12.70 -1.47 -17.43
CA PRO A 34 -14.14 -1.74 -17.43
C PRO A 34 -14.46 -3.16 -17.88
N GLU A 35 -13.58 -3.83 -18.62
CA GLU A 35 -13.73 -5.24 -18.97
C GLU A 35 -13.57 -6.14 -17.75
N PHE A 36 -12.54 -5.91 -16.91
CA PHE A 36 -12.30 -6.66 -15.69
C PHE A 36 -13.42 -6.46 -14.65
N VAL A 37 -13.86 -5.21 -14.46
CA VAL A 37 -14.97 -4.89 -13.53
C VAL A 37 -16.31 -5.48 -14.01
N ARG A 38 -16.54 -5.55 -15.32
CA ARG A 38 -17.75 -6.17 -15.88
C ARG A 38 -17.71 -7.70 -15.84
N GLU A 39 -16.54 -8.31 -15.98
CA GLU A 39 -16.37 -9.76 -15.90
C GLU A 39 -16.64 -10.28 -14.48
N PHE A 40 -16.22 -9.52 -13.46
CA PHE A 40 -16.50 -9.81 -12.04
C PHE A 40 -17.70 -9.04 -11.49
N LYS A 41 -18.64 -8.64 -12.35
CA LYS A 41 -19.83 -7.91 -11.90
C LYS A 41 -20.66 -8.77 -10.94
N VAL A 42 -20.83 -8.29 -9.71
CA VAL A 42 -21.63 -8.96 -8.67
C VAL A 42 -23.05 -8.41 -8.65
N SER A 43 -23.27 -7.18 -9.13
CA SER A 43 -24.61 -6.58 -9.18
C SER A 43 -25.49 -7.17 -10.30
N ILE A 44 -26.72 -7.54 -9.93
CA ILE A 44 -27.74 -8.17 -10.80
C ILE A 44 -28.38 -7.13 -11.76
N GLY A 45 -28.04 -5.84 -11.64
CA GLY A 45 -28.56 -4.74 -12.46
C GLY A 45 -27.71 -4.38 -13.69
N GLN A 46 -28.16 -3.44 -14.53
CA GLN A 46 -27.34 -2.89 -15.64
C GLN A 46 -26.43 -1.73 -15.24
N ALA A 47 -26.70 -1.06 -14.12
CA ALA A 47 -25.83 -0.03 -13.56
C ALA A 47 -24.60 -0.67 -12.89
N LEU A 48 -23.47 0.06 -12.86
CA LEU A 48 -22.31 -0.29 -12.05
C LEU A 48 -22.56 0.24 -10.64
N GLU A 49 -22.49 -0.64 -9.65
CA GLU A 49 -22.55 -0.24 -8.25
C GLU A 49 -21.13 -0.18 -7.67
N TRP A 50 -20.95 0.63 -6.63
CA TRP A 50 -19.72 0.69 -5.82
C TRP A 50 -19.21 -0.70 -5.37
N VAL A 51 -20.09 -1.68 -5.21
CA VAL A 51 -19.74 -3.07 -4.84
C VAL A 51 -18.98 -3.80 -5.96
N ASP A 52 -19.19 -3.43 -7.23
CA ASP A 52 -18.50 -4.06 -8.36
C ASP A 52 -16.99 -3.73 -8.38
N TYR A 53 -16.55 -2.69 -7.65
CA TYR A 53 -15.14 -2.31 -7.47
C TYR A 53 -14.44 -3.05 -6.32
N TYR A 54 -15.02 -4.15 -5.83
CA TYR A 54 -14.47 -4.95 -4.72
C TYR A 54 -12.99 -5.31 -4.86
N TRP A 55 -12.54 -5.63 -6.07
CA TRP A 55 -11.13 -5.96 -6.36
C TRP A 55 -10.20 -4.76 -6.20
N VAL A 56 -10.67 -3.56 -6.53
CA VAL A 56 -9.91 -2.31 -6.33
C VAL A 56 -9.74 -2.04 -4.84
N TYR A 57 -10.81 -2.18 -4.03
CA TYR A 57 -10.74 -2.03 -2.58
C TYR A 57 -9.79 -3.04 -1.92
N THR A 58 -9.86 -4.29 -2.36
CA THR A 58 -8.98 -5.35 -1.87
C THR A 58 -7.52 -5.07 -2.23
N PHE A 59 -7.25 -4.64 -3.46
CA PHE A 59 -5.90 -4.27 -3.88
C PHE A 59 -5.36 -3.06 -3.09
N ALA A 60 -6.16 -2.00 -2.96
CA ALA A 60 -5.83 -0.80 -2.20
C ALA A 60 -5.52 -1.13 -0.73
N PHE A 61 -6.29 -2.02 -0.12
CA PHE A 61 -6.03 -2.56 1.22
C PHE A 61 -4.64 -3.22 1.30
N PHE A 62 -4.33 -4.15 0.39
CA PHE A 62 -3.07 -4.89 0.43
C PHE A 62 -1.84 -4.00 0.20
N ILE A 63 -1.93 -3.04 -0.73
CA ILE A 63 -0.85 -2.07 -0.98
C ILE A 63 -0.65 -1.16 0.25
N GLY A 64 -1.73 -0.66 0.84
CA GLY A 64 -1.68 0.15 2.06
C GLY A 64 -1.08 -0.60 3.25
N PHE A 65 -1.48 -1.86 3.42
CA PHE A 65 -0.93 -2.74 4.46
C PHE A 65 0.57 -3.02 4.24
N SER A 66 0.94 -3.41 3.02
CA SER A 66 2.31 -3.81 2.64
C SER A 66 3.31 -2.66 2.81
N THR A 67 2.96 -1.47 2.35
CA THR A 67 3.83 -0.29 2.46
C THR A 67 4.01 0.12 3.93
N THR A 68 2.93 0.09 4.72
CA THR A 68 2.99 0.47 6.14
C THR A 68 3.76 -0.53 6.99
N ILE A 69 3.57 -1.84 6.77
CA ILE A 69 4.29 -2.86 7.57
C ILE A 69 5.79 -2.93 7.24
N ALA A 70 6.15 -2.60 5.99
CA ALA A 70 7.52 -2.56 5.50
C ALA A 70 8.25 -1.24 5.81
N GLU A 71 7.53 -0.20 6.26
CA GLU A 71 8.10 1.12 6.49
C GLU A 71 9.15 1.12 7.61
N PRO A 72 10.43 1.46 7.32
CA PRO A 72 11.50 1.46 8.32
C PRO A 72 11.25 2.45 9.46
N SER A 73 10.62 3.60 9.16
CA SER A 73 10.28 4.63 10.15
C SER A 73 9.29 4.10 11.18
N LEU A 74 8.27 3.35 10.76
CA LEU A 74 7.30 2.73 11.66
C LEU A 74 7.96 1.70 12.58
N ILE A 75 8.92 0.93 12.06
CA ILE A 75 9.70 -0.02 12.86
C ILE A 75 10.48 0.70 13.96
N ALA A 76 11.15 1.81 13.63
CA ALA A 76 11.90 2.60 14.61
C ALA A 76 11.00 3.19 15.71
N VAL A 77 9.84 3.74 15.33
CA VAL A 77 8.84 4.26 16.27
C VAL A 77 8.29 3.14 17.17
N ALA A 78 8.01 1.96 16.61
CA ALA A 78 7.51 0.82 17.36
C ALA A 78 8.53 0.29 18.38
N ILE A 79 9.82 0.27 18.02
CA ILE A 79 10.90 -0.05 18.97
C ILE A 79 10.95 0.99 20.09
N LYS A 80 10.86 2.28 19.76
CA LYS A 80 10.90 3.34 20.78
C LYS A 80 9.70 3.29 21.71
N ALA A 81 8.50 3.04 21.17
CA ALA A 81 7.28 2.86 21.95
C ALA A 81 7.38 1.67 22.90
N ASN A 82 7.93 0.54 22.44
CA ASN A 82 8.17 -0.62 23.29
C ASN A 82 9.11 -0.31 24.47
N GLN A 83 10.21 0.42 24.21
CA GLN A 83 11.17 0.83 25.24
C GLN A 83 10.56 1.78 26.27
N VAL A 84 9.82 2.81 25.83
CA VAL A 84 9.22 3.82 26.73
C VAL A 84 8.02 3.26 27.49
N SER A 85 7.32 2.29 26.91
CA SER A 85 6.16 1.63 27.51
C SER A 85 6.53 0.52 28.52
N GLY A 86 7.82 0.27 28.78
CA GLY A 86 8.27 -0.82 29.65
C GLY A 86 7.88 -2.21 29.13
N GLY A 87 7.78 -2.39 27.81
CA GLY A 87 7.42 -3.66 27.18
C GLY A 87 5.92 -3.94 27.02
N SER A 88 5.02 -3.07 27.51
CA SER A 88 3.57 -3.25 27.36
C SER A 88 3.11 -3.13 25.90
N ILE A 89 3.68 -2.20 25.10
CA ILE A 89 3.44 -2.13 23.66
C ILE A 89 4.43 -3.03 22.92
N SER A 90 3.96 -4.11 22.29
CA SER A 90 4.81 -4.97 21.45
C SER A 90 5.13 -4.31 20.10
N VAL A 91 6.37 -4.47 19.63
CA VAL A 91 6.84 -3.89 18.35
C VAL A 91 5.99 -4.39 17.18
N ASN A 92 5.70 -5.70 17.12
CA ASN A 92 4.88 -6.28 16.06
C ASN A 92 3.40 -5.92 16.21
N GLY A 93 2.87 -5.84 17.44
CA GLY A 93 1.48 -5.46 17.67
C GLY A 93 1.19 -4.04 17.20
N LEU A 94 2.09 -3.08 17.49
CA LEU A 94 1.93 -1.71 17.02
C LEU A 94 2.00 -1.63 15.49
N ARG A 95 2.94 -2.35 14.87
CA ARG A 95 3.09 -2.38 13.41
C ARG A 95 1.84 -2.91 12.72
N VAL A 96 1.30 -4.03 13.19
CA VAL A 96 0.09 -4.63 12.61
C VAL A 96 -1.13 -3.73 12.84
N ALA A 97 -1.29 -3.13 14.02
CA ALA A 97 -2.40 -2.23 14.31
C ALA A 97 -2.40 -1.00 13.39
N VAL A 98 -1.25 -0.37 13.21
CA VAL A 98 -1.12 0.79 12.32
C VAL A 98 -1.30 0.39 10.85
N ALA A 99 -0.69 -0.72 10.41
CA ALA A 99 -0.84 -1.22 9.05
C ALA A 99 -2.29 -1.57 8.69
N LEU A 100 -3.05 -2.16 9.63
CA LEU A 100 -4.47 -2.41 9.44
C LEU A 100 -5.28 -1.11 9.36
N GLY A 101 -5.00 -0.14 10.24
CA GLY A 101 -5.68 1.16 10.20
C GLY A 101 -5.48 1.89 8.88
N VAL A 102 -4.24 1.93 8.38
CA VAL A 102 -3.91 2.56 7.09
C VAL A 102 -4.55 1.79 5.93
N ALA A 103 -4.46 0.46 5.93
CA ALA A 103 -5.04 -0.38 4.88
C ALA A 103 -6.56 -0.20 4.76
N ILE A 104 -7.28 -0.18 5.88
CA ILE A 104 -8.73 0.05 5.90
C ILE A 104 -9.03 1.48 5.43
N GLY A 105 -8.28 2.48 5.91
CA GLY A 105 -8.48 3.88 5.53
C GLY A 105 -8.29 4.11 4.02
N ILE A 106 -7.27 3.50 3.43
CA ILE A 106 -7.02 3.57 1.99
C ILE A 106 -8.11 2.84 1.21
N ALA A 107 -8.49 1.63 1.62
CA ALA A 107 -9.52 0.83 0.93
C ALA A 107 -10.90 1.48 0.95
N LEU A 108 -11.26 2.21 2.00
CA LEU A 108 -12.52 2.95 2.08
C LEU A 108 -12.47 4.30 1.35
N GLY A 109 -11.27 4.86 1.15
CA GLY A 109 -11.07 6.13 0.44
C GLY A 109 -10.92 5.99 -1.08
N SER A 110 -10.63 4.78 -1.57
CA SER A 110 -10.55 4.45 -2.99
C SER A 110 -11.90 4.40 -3.71
#